data_AF-A0A5K0VNP3-F1
#
_entry.id   AF-A0A5K0VNP3-F1
#
_cell.length_a   1.000
_cell.length_b   1.000
_cell.length_c   1.000
_cell.angle_alpha   90.00
_cell.angle_beta   90.00
_cell.angle_gamma   90.00
#
_symmetry.space_group_name_H-M   'P 1'
#
loop_
_entity.id
_entity.type
_entity.pdbx_description
1 polymer ?
#
loop_
_entity_poly.entity_id
_entity_poly.type
_entity_poly.pdbx_seq_one_letter_code
_entity_poly.pdbx_strand_id
1 'polypeptide(L)' 'QIYKGLDQGITTMKRLETASFSLASNTDKTFEVELISWNRVIDICKDGGVIKKIVCPGQRDQRPGDLDEVR' A
#
# COMPACT_ATOMS: atom_id res chain seq x y z
N GLN A 1 16.96 1.88 2.87
CA GLN A 1 17.05 0.64 2.08
C GLN A 1 16.03 -0.34 2.65
N ILE A 2 15.16 -0.92 1.82
CA ILE A 2 14.18 -1.94 2.23
C ILE A 2 14.88 -3.30 2.22
N TYR A 3 14.71 -4.13 3.25
CA TYR A 3 15.28 -5.48 3.30
C TYR A 3 14.59 -6.39 2.29
N LYS A 4 15.36 -7.21 1.57
CA LYS A 4 14.83 -8.16 0.57
C LYS A 4 13.80 -9.09 1.23
N GLY A 5 12.59 -9.18 0.67
CA GLY A 5 11.50 -10.01 1.20
C GLY A 5 10.53 -9.27 2.13
N LEU A 6 10.91 -8.11 2.67
CA LEU A 6 9.99 -7.26 3.44
C LEU A 6 8.86 -6.71 2.54
N ASP A 7 9.20 -6.38 1.30
CA ASP A 7 8.27 -5.96 0.26
C ASP A 7 7.18 -6.99 0.02
N GLN A 8 7.52 -8.28 -0.03
CA GLN A 8 6.56 -9.37 -0.15
C GLN A 8 5.80 -9.60 1.15
N GLY A 9 6.49 -9.64 2.28
CA GLY A 9 5.91 -9.91 3.59
C GLY A 9 4.85 -8.89 4.01
N ILE A 10 5.07 -7.59 3.79
CA ILE A 10 4.09 -6.56 4.13
C ILE A 10 2.77 -6.74 3.34
N THR A 11 2.81 -7.32 2.13
CA THR A 11 1.57 -7.54 1.34
C THR A 11 0.62 -8.55 1.96
N THR A 12 1.09 -9.41 2.87
CA THR A 12 0.25 -10.41 3.55
C THR A 12 -0.34 -9.91 4.86
N MET A 13 0.10 -8.73 5.33
CA MET A 13 -0.32 -8.18 6.62
C MET A 13 -1.63 -7.41 6.54
N LYS A 14 -2.36 -7.37 7.65
CA LYS A 14 -3.57 -6.57 7.88
C LYS A 14 -3.24 -5.30 8.67
N ARG A 15 -4.16 -4.33 8.65
CA ARG A 15 -3.99 -3.09 9.42
C ARG A 15 -3.91 -3.40 10.91
N LEU A 16 -2.94 -2.78 11.57
CA LEU A 16 -2.55 -2.99 12.97
C LEU A 16 -2.04 -4.40 13.28
N GLU A 17 -1.69 -5.19 12.27
CA GLU A 17 -1.02 -6.47 12.48
C GLU A 17 0.46 -6.24 12.79
N THR A 18 0.99 -7.02 13.74
CA THR A 18 2.41 -7.11 14.04
C THR A 18 2.94 -8.45 13.57
N ALA A 19 4.06 -8.45 12.84
CA ALA A 19 4.74 -9.65 12.37
C ALA A 19 6.25 -9.56 12.58
N SER A 20 6.88 -10.72 12.80
CA SER A 20 8.32 -10.85 12.97
C SER A 20 8.96 -11.33 11.67
N PHE A 21 9.92 -10.57 11.16
CA PHE A 21 10.66 -10.85 9.93
C PHE A 21 12.10 -11.22 10.27
N SER A 22 12.59 -12.35 9.76
CA SER A 22 13.98 -12.77 9.88
C SER A 22 14.70 -12.68 8.54
N LEU A 23 15.93 -12.17 8.55
CA LEU A 23 16.79 -12.24 7.37
C LEU A 23 17.53 -13.57 7.35
N ALA A 24 17.42 -14.31 6.25
CA ALA A 24 18.13 -15.58 6.04
C ALA A 24 19.63 -15.42 5.75
N SER A 25 20.21 -14.22 5.91
CA SER A 25 21.66 -14.01 5.80
C SER A 25 22.37 -14.42 7.08
N ASN A 26 23.69 -14.65 7.02
CA ASN A 26 24.59 -15.10 8.11
C ASN A 26 24.63 -14.23 9.40
N THR A 27 23.67 -13.33 9.59
CA THR A 27 23.45 -12.56 10.81
C THR A 27 21.99 -12.73 11.21
N ASP A 28 21.75 -13.36 12.37
CA ASP A 28 20.43 -13.58 12.95
C ASP A 28 19.78 -12.26 13.38
N LYS A 29 19.35 -11.48 12.40
CA LYS A 29 18.65 -10.22 12.61
C LYS A 29 17.17 -10.44 12.39
N THR A 30 16.41 -10.26 13.46
CA THR A 30 14.96 -10.23 13.45
C THR A 30 14.47 -8.79 13.58
N PHE A 31 13.37 -8.50 12.90
CA PHE A 31 12.69 -7.21 12.96
C PHE A 31 11.23 -7.46 13.29
N GLU A 32 10.71 -6.74 14.27
CA GLU A 32 9.27 -6.64 14.50
C GLU A 32 8.73 -5.45 13.72
N VAL A 33 7.66 -5.68 12.96
CA VAL A 33 7.03 -4.66 12.13
C VAL A 33 5.54 -4.66 12.43
N GLU A 34 5.00 -3.47 12.69
CA GLU A 34 3.56 -3.23 12.83
C GLU A 34 3.05 -2.45 11.61
N LEU A 35 2.00 -2.97 10.96
CA LEU A 35 1.38 -2.30 9.81
C LEU A 35 0.34 -1.28 10.27
N ILE A 36 0.78 -0.07 10.64
CA ILE A 36 -0.11 0.98 11.17
C ILE A 36 -1.21 1.38 10.17
N SER A 37 -0.82 1.74 8.95
CA SER A 37 -1.75 2.18 7.91
C SER A 37 -1.07 2.21 6.53
N TRP A 38 -1.88 2.26 5.48
CA TRP A 38 -1.42 2.50 4.12
C TRP A 38 -2.45 3.35 3.37
N ASN A 39 -1.99 4.07 2.35
CA ASN A 39 -2.85 4.76 1.41
C ASN A 39 -2.94 3.94 0.13
N ARG A 40 -4.15 3.81 -0.43
CA ARG A 40 -4.30 3.20 -1.76
C ARG A 40 -3.72 4.13 -2.81
N VAL A 41 -2.85 3.61 -3.66
CA VAL A 41 -2.28 4.31 -4.82
C VAL A 41 -2.76 3.59 -6.07
N ILE A 42 -3.25 4.34 -7.06
CA ILE A 42 -3.82 3.82 -8.29
C ILE A 42 -3.18 4.57 -9.46
N ASP A 43 -2.59 3.83 -10.38
CA ASP A 43 -2.27 4.36 -11.70
C ASP A 43 -3.55 4.35 -12.55
N ILE A 44 -4.04 5.54 -12.88
CA ILE A 44 -5.33 5.73 -13.55
C ILE A 44 -5.26 5.29 -15.01
N CYS A 45 -4.14 5.59 -15.67
CA CYS A 45 -3.93 5.32 -17.09
C CYS A 45 -3.18 4.00 -17.33
N LYS A 46 -2.60 3.39 -16.28
CA LYS A 46 -1.78 2.17 -16.33
C LYS A 46 -0.50 2.32 -17.16
N ASP A 47 -0.06 3.55 -17.35
CA ASP A 47 1.13 3.95 -18.11
C ASP A 47 2.18 4.64 -17.24
N GLY A 48 1.92 4.79 -15.94
CA GLY A 48 2.75 5.53 -15.00
C GLY A 48 2.58 7.06 -15.02
N GLY A 49 1.73 7.61 -15.90
CA GLY A 49 1.57 9.05 -16.09
C GLY A 49 0.74 9.73 -15.01
N VAL A 50 -0.45 9.20 -14.69
CA VAL A 50 -1.37 9.76 -13.69
C VAL A 50 -1.52 8.84 -12.49
N ILE A 51 -0.84 9.16 -11.40
CA ILE A 51 -0.82 8.38 -10.16
C ILE A 51 -1.68 9.05 -9.08
N LYS A 52 -2.82 8.44 -8.75
CA LYS A 52 -3.76 8.91 -7.72
C LYS A 52 -3.50 8.24 -6.38
N LYS A 53 -3.15 9.02 -5.36
CA LYS A 53 -3.09 8.59 -3.95
C LYS A 53 -4.41 8.96 -3.25
N ILE A 54 -5.07 7.99 -2.64
CA ILE A 54 -6.29 8.22 -1.85
C ILE A 54 -5.88 8.69 -0.45
N VAL A 55 -6.11 9.97 -0.16
CA VAL A 55 -5.87 10.56 1.18
C VAL A 55 -7.10 10.46 2.08
N CYS A 56 -8.29 10.53 1.49
CA CYS A 56 -9.57 10.32 2.16
C CYS A 56 -10.46 9.47 1.23
N PRO A 57 -11.13 8.43 1.74
CA PRO A 57 -12.09 7.68 0.94
C PRO A 57 -13.31 8.54 0.61
N GLY A 58 -13.83 8.40 -0.61
CA GLY A 58 -15.12 8.98 -0.98
C GLY A 58 -16.28 8.30 -0.25
N GLN A 59 -17.41 8.98 -0.14
CA GLN A 59 -18.60 8.43 0.53
C GLN A 59 -19.42 7.48 -0.36
N ARG A 60 -19.18 7.48 -1.67
CA ARG A 60 -19.93 6.71 -2.66
C ARG A 60 -18.96 5.90 -3.51
N ASP A 61 -19.43 4.73 -3.95
CA ASP A 61 -18.66 3.84 -4.84
C ASP A 61 -18.81 4.20 -6.33
N GLN A 62 -19.66 5.19 -6.65
CA GLN A 62 -19.91 5.68 -8.01
C GLN A 62 -18.77 6.58 -8.48
N ARG A 63 -18.41 6.43 -9.75
CA ARG A 63 -17.46 7.32 -10.45
C ARG A 63 -18.25 8.25 -11.37
N PRO A 64 -17.85 9.53 -11.50
CA PRO A 64 -18.44 10.42 -12.51
C PRO A 64 -18.31 9.81 -13.90
N GLY A 65 -19.37 9.93 -14.69
CA GLY A 65 -19.34 9.67 -16.13
C GLY A 65 -18.74 10.85 -16.90
N ASP A 66 -18.47 10.64 -18.18
CA ASP A 66 -17.75 11.62 -19.02
C ASP A 66 -18.48 12.96 -19.16
N LEU A 67 -19.81 12.97 -19.04
CA LEU A 67 -20.65 14.17 -19.20
C LEU A 67 -21.16 14.73 -17.86
N ASP A 68 -20.73 14.16 -16.73
CA ASP A 68 -21.18 14.62 -15.41
C ASP A 68 -20.47 15.93 -15.04
N GLU A 69 -21.22 16.90 -14.53
CA GLU A 69 -20.64 18.10 -13.92
C GLU A 69 -20.03 17.73 -12.56
N VAL A 70 -18.72 17.93 -12.42
CA VAL A 70 -17.99 17.74 -11.16
C VAL A 70 -17.70 19.10 -10.54
N ARG A 71 -18.02 19.27 -9.25
CA ARG A 71 -17.78 20.49 -8.47
C ARG A 71 -16.79 20.25 -7.33
#